data_AF-A0A4Q6BIE8-F1
#
_entry.id   AF-A0A4Q6BIE8-F1
#
_cell.length_a   1.000
_cell.length_b   1.000
_cell.length_c   1.000
_cell.angle_alpha   90.00
_cell.angle_beta   90.00
_cell.angle_gamma   90.00
#
_symmetry.space_group_name_H-M   'P 1'
#
loop_
_entity.id
_entity.type
_entity.pdbx_description
1 polymer ?
#
loop_
_entity_poly.entity_id
_entity_poly.type
_entity_poly.pdbx_seq_one_letter_code
_entity_poly.pdbx_strand_id
1 'polypeptide(L)'
;MKYNKFLAVFLFVGLHVNLFAQTSSQTVGGFQTEIYSATPAKPLRILFDYYHRTLPDTKVGNFMVTGSWVAGAGRYAWNDFVHSNTFDPVFTALGDEHFITIGGEPLTKRVLSQQDAVLIINPDNPKVVPTVPVLTNEEILALQNFVTDGGSLMIMINAFTPDRANEDFESVQLRKLVRSFGLDWNNDDTHYSDVVIGEGHPYFYDVPVFHYGAGCTIQILPEASKPEVLMQVASDAGYPDRHVQGPGIVMVRKGKGKMILVGDAGSWTGNMSRPWVENERVLRQLFRYLKPDNNVTPPQYSVNQPLNYRVIIAGLQAIPVKNSVSEILRTDYNYFRPREKTGMPYLEGTANLTLTGKAVNDNKAGTMEAEISDFKWFDKKESDTVQKIKFIASRQGKVSSVEVNGKLASWLAPDAASIVALLPVDGVRPGNSWESEEALRIPILQGTDQAPLRTIDMKITYVHDEVINGRQCRLLRSAKEIWLNELDIKLQDLLPAEAMQRPGGSHFKFYHERGGKLLFKREQWVEVATGHVVKARTQSRILAWVQDDRKPVAASNADKDNDMIMSLAQIVTLDLN
;
A
#
# COMPACT_ATOMS: atom_id res chain seq x y z
N MET A 1 46.99 -47.32 7.47
CA MET A 1 47.53 -46.48 8.56
C MET A 1 47.99 -45.15 7.94
N LYS A 2 47.33 -44.05 8.33
CA LYS A 2 47.76 -42.63 8.28
C LYS A 2 47.97 -41.98 6.88
N TYR A 3 47.05 -41.13 6.43
CA TYR A 3 46.91 -39.66 6.67
C TYR A 3 47.94 -38.78 5.93
N ASN A 4 47.48 -38.06 4.89
CA ASN A 4 47.57 -36.60 4.70
C ASN A 4 47.61 -36.20 3.21
N LYS A 5 46.42 -35.99 2.61
CA LYS A 5 46.22 -35.08 1.46
C LYS A 5 44.76 -34.60 1.45
N PHE A 6 44.47 -33.55 2.22
CA PHE A 6 43.19 -32.81 2.15
C PHE A 6 43.40 -31.37 2.60
N LEU A 7 44.10 -30.58 1.78
CA LEU A 7 44.13 -29.12 1.91
C LEU A 7 44.65 -28.47 0.61
N ALA A 8 43.82 -28.47 -0.43
CA ALA A 8 43.86 -27.57 -1.59
C ALA A 8 42.91 -28.11 -2.67
N VAL A 9 41.66 -27.64 -2.72
CA VAL A 9 40.80 -27.60 -3.94
C VAL A 9 39.54 -26.74 -3.73
N PHE A 10 39.09 -26.43 -2.51
CA PHE A 10 37.84 -25.65 -2.31
C PHE A 10 38.02 -24.12 -2.14
N LEU A 11 38.94 -23.53 -2.90
CA LEU A 11 39.19 -22.10 -2.92
C LEU A 11 39.58 -21.70 -4.36
N PHE A 12 38.64 -21.75 -5.32
CA PHE A 12 38.66 -21.00 -6.60
C PHE A 12 37.48 -21.38 -7.51
N VAL A 13 36.22 -21.09 -7.11
CA VAL A 13 35.13 -20.75 -8.05
C VAL A 13 34.22 -19.74 -7.34
N GLY A 14 34.80 -18.59 -7.02
CA GLY A 14 34.10 -17.40 -6.56
C GLY A 14 34.20 -16.32 -7.62
N LEU A 15 33.08 -15.65 -7.88
CA LEU A 15 32.92 -14.40 -8.62
C LEU A 15 33.36 -14.40 -10.10
N HIS A 16 32.42 -14.63 -11.00
CA HIS A 16 32.21 -13.80 -12.20
C HIS A 16 30.69 -13.68 -12.43
N VAL A 17 30.06 -12.81 -11.64
CA VAL A 17 28.71 -12.30 -11.93
C VAL A 17 28.86 -11.32 -13.07
N ASN A 18 28.69 -11.79 -14.31
CA ASN A 18 28.57 -10.90 -15.46
C ASN A 18 27.19 -10.25 -15.43
N LEU A 19 27.19 -8.99 -14.97
CA LEU A 19 26.23 -7.96 -15.36
C LEU A 19 26.29 -7.80 -16.88
N PHE A 20 25.35 -8.42 -17.60
CA PHE A 20 24.90 -7.92 -18.88
C PHE A 20 23.38 -7.82 -18.85
N ALA A 21 22.92 -6.57 -18.95
CA ALA A 21 21.54 -6.23 -19.19
C ALA A 21 21.04 -6.95 -20.44
N GLN A 22 20.11 -7.89 -20.28
CA GLN A 22 19.34 -8.43 -21.39
C GLN A 22 18.36 -7.35 -21.84
N THR A 23 18.75 -6.67 -22.91
CA THR A 23 17.82 -6.00 -23.80
C THR A 23 17.05 -7.04 -24.62
N SER A 24 15.84 -6.64 -24.96
CA SER A 24 14.72 -7.41 -25.50
C SER A 24 14.98 -8.31 -26.72
N SER A 25 14.12 -9.35 -26.77
CA SER A 25 13.61 -10.09 -27.94
C SER A 25 14.60 -10.86 -28.80
N GLN A 26 14.75 -12.15 -28.50
CA GLN A 26 14.85 -13.18 -29.54
C GLN A 26 14.03 -14.41 -29.16
N THR A 27 12.93 -14.60 -29.88
CA THR A 27 12.15 -15.83 -29.95
C THR A 27 12.93 -16.86 -30.75
N VAL A 28 13.59 -17.79 -30.05
CA VAL A 28 13.95 -19.10 -30.60
C VAL A 28 13.73 -20.14 -29.51
N GLY A 29 12.67 -20.95 -29.65
CA GLY A 29 12.45 -22.15 -28.84
C GLY A 29 11.77 -21.96 -27.48
N GLY A 30 10.45 -21.72 -27.48
CA GLY A 30 9.51 -22.41 -26.58
C GLY A 30 9.59 -22.23 -25.06
N PHE A 31 10.49 -21.43 -24.51
CA PHE A 31 10.44 -21.03 -23.09
C PHE A 31 10.13 -19.54 -23.01
N GLN A 32 8.89 -19.19 -22.69
CA GLN A 32 8.62 -17.86 -22.13
C GLN A 32 9.42 -17.78 -20.83
N THR A 33 10.46 -16.96 -20.80
CA THR A 33 11.09 -16.56 -19.54
C THR A 33 10.04 -15.85 -18.71
N GLU A 34 9.45 -16.54 -17.74
CA GLU A 34 8.55 -15.94 -16.77
C GLU A 34 9.33 -14.86 -16.00
N ILE A 35 8.93 -13.61 -16.15
CA ILE A 35 9.51 -12.50 -15.40
C ILE A 35 8.99 -12.60 -13.95
N TYR A 36 9.84 -13.10 -13.06
CA TYR A 36 9.46 -13.26 -11.65
C TYR A 36 9.55 -11.95 -10.86
N SER A 37 10.47 -11.05 -11.19
CA SER A 37 10.62 -9.75 -10.53
C SER A 37 10.43 -8.60 -11.52
N ALA A 38 9.73 -7.56 -11.08
CA ALA A 38 9.62 -6.33 -11.84
C ALA A 38 11.00 -5.68 -11.95
N THR A 39 11.33 -5.09 -13.12
CA THR A 39 12.41 -4.11 -13.16
C THR A 39 11.98 -2.90 -12.31
N PRO A 40 12.78 -2.45 -11.33
CA PRO A 40 12.40 -1.30 -10.50
C PRO A 40 12.07 -0.09 -11.38
N ALA A 41 10.94 0.56 -11.08
CA ALA A 41 10.59 1.79 -11.78
C ALA A 41 11.62 2.87 -11.45
N LYS A 42 11.92 3.74 -12.42
CA LYS A 42 12.71 4.93 -12.12
C LYS A 42 11.99 5.73 -11.02
N PRO A 43 12.68 6.19 -9.98
CA PRO A 43 12.06 7.02 -8.94
C PRO A 43 11.60 8.35 -9.54
N LEU A 44 10.59 8.96 -8.93
CA LEU A 44 10.16 10.33 -9.26
C LEU A 44 11.26 11.29 -8.84
N ARG A 45 11.71 12.18 -9.74
CA ARG A 45 12.67 13.24 -9.41
C ARG A 45 11.92 14.46 -8.91
N ILE A 46 12.12 14.79 -7.64
CA ILE A 46 11.39 15.85 -6.95
C ILE A 46 12.37 16.93 -6.53
N LEU A 47 12.12 18.16 -6.95
CA LEU A 47 12.84 19.33 -6.48
C LEU A 47 12.08 19.99 -5.33
N PHE A 48 12.69 20.04 -4.16
CA PHE A 48 12.22 20.85 -3.04
C PHE A 48 12.83 22.26 -3.18
N ASP A 49 12.00 23.27 -3.33
CA ASP A 49 12.42 24.65 -3.47
C ASP A 49 12.87 25.23 -2.12
N TYR A 50 14.17 25.46 -2.01
CA TYR A 50 14.83 26.10 -0.87
C TYR A 50 15.45 27.44 -1.27
N TYR A 51 15.26 27.91 -2.52
CA TYR A 51 15.77 29.19 -2.96
C TYR A 51 14.94 30.35 -2.39
N HIS A 52 13.63 30.16 -2.27
CA HIS A 52 12.68 31.14 -1.71
C HIS A 52 12.48 30.99 -0.19
N ARG A 53 13.47 30.42 0.50
CA ARG A 53 13.41 30.09 1.92
C ARG A 53 14.77 30.21 2.58
N THR A 54 14.78 30.49 3.86
CA THR A 54 15.96 30.43 4.71
C THR A 54 16.22 29.02 5.21
N LEU A 55 17.50 28.69 5.31
CA LEU A 55 17.96 27.51 6.03
C LEU A 55 17.99 27.79 7.54
N PRO A 56 17.99 26.74 8.39
CA PRO A 56 18.20 26.87 9.82
C PRO A 56 19.47 27.66 10.11
N ASP A 57 19.37 28.71 10.92
CA ASP A 57 20.51 29.55 11.32
C ASP A 57 20.54 29.89 12.83
N THR A 58 19.48 29.52 13.58
CA THR A 58 19.39 29.79 15.01
C THR A 58 20.32 28.85 15.76
N LYS A 59 21.39 29.39 16.35
CA LYS A 59 22.36 28.62 17.12
C LYS A 59 21.84 28.30 18.52
N VAL A 60 21.89 27.03 18.90
CA VAL A 60 21.65 26.55 20.27
C VAL A 60 22.97 26.00 20.81
N GLY A 61 23.65 26.80 21.63
CA GLY A 61 25.01 26.49 22.06
C GLY A 61 26.01 26.51 20.89
N ASN A 62 27.05 25.66 20.96
CA ASN A 62 28.16 25.68 20.00
C ASN A 62 27.98 24.74 18.81
N PHE A 63 27.08 23.76 18.90
CA PHE A 63 27.05 22.62 17.99
C PHE A 63 25.69 22.35 17.35
N MET A 64 24.63 23.06 17.77
CA MET A 64 23.29 22.87 17.21
C MET A 64 22.84 24.13 16.48
N VAL A 65 22.21 23.92 15.34
CA VAL A 65 21.54 24.93 14.54
C VAL A 65 20.12 24.44 14.28
N THR A 66 19.15 25.33 14.37
CA THR A 66 17.72 25.02 14.24
C THR A 66 16.97 26.19 13.62
N GLY A 67 15.73 25.95 13.18
CA GLY A 67 14.81 26.98 12.75
C GLY A 67 14.36 27.88 13.90
N SER A 68 13.74 29.01 13.55
CA SER A 68 13.27 29.98 14.54
C SER A 68 12.03 29.51 15.29
N TRP A 69 12.04 29.66 16.62
CA TRP A 69 10.87 29.42 17.48
C TRP A 69 9.91 30.62 17.54
N VAL A 70 10.36 31.79 17.10
CA VAL A 70 9.60 33.05 17.17
C VAL A 70 9.01 33.46 15.82
N ALA A 71 9.56 32.95 14.72
CA ALA A 71 9.12 33.24 13.35
C ALA A 71 9.24 32.00 12.46
N GLY A 72 8.66 32.03 11.27
CA GLY A 72 8.72 30.93 10.28
C GLY A 72 10.11 30.64 9.71
N ALA A 73 11.06 31.58 9.84
CA ALA A 73 12.39 31.50 9.25
C ALA A 73 13.15 30.22 9.67
N GLY A 74 13.75 29.54 8.69
CA GLY A 74 14.56 28.34 8.90
C GLY A 74 13.80 27.08 9.31
N ARG A 75 12.46 27.10 9.46
CA ARG A 75 11.64 25.88 9.71
C ARG A 75 11.58 25.00 8.46
N TYR A 76 10.88 23.86 8.46
CA TYR A 76 10.62 23.00 7.28
C TYR A 76 11.85 22.66 6.44
N ALA A 77 13.03 22.67 7.05
CA ALA A 77 14.28 22.34 6.41
C ALA A 77 14.67 20.90 6.74
N TRP A 78 15.32 20.22 5.80
CA TRP A 78 15.75 18.84 5.95
C TRP A 78 16.80 18.66 7.07
N ASN A 79 17.54 19.72 7.39
CA ASN A 79 18.60 19.73 8.40
C ASN A 79 18.21 20.46 9.69
N ASP A 80 16.92 20.78 9.89
CA ASP A 80 16.42 21.37 11.13
C ASP A 80 16.17 20.32 12.22
N PHE A 81 17.21 19.57 12.61
CA PHE A 81 17.06 18.37 13.44
C PHE A 81 16.42 18.58 14.84
N VAL A 82 16.31 19.82 15.32
CA VAL A 82 15.87 20.12 16.69
C VAL A 82 14.45 20.70 16.76
N HIS A 83 14.01 21.47 15.75
CA HIS A 83 12.71 22.15 15.82
C HIS A 83 11.57 21.14 15.55
N SER A 84 10.44 21.27 16.23
CA SER A 84 9.28 20.38 15.99
C SER A 84 8.66 20.59 14.60
N ASN A 85 8.86 21.76 13.99
CA ASN A 85 8.48 22.09 12.61
C ASN A 85 9.54 21.75 11.54
N THR A 86 10.39 20.76 11.81
CA THR A 86 11.35 20.16 10.88
C THR A 86 10.68 19.32 9.79
N PHE A 87 11.36 19.10 8.66
CA PHE A 87 10.91 18.20 7.59
C PHE A 87 11.72 16.89 7.50
N ASP A 88 12.61 16.58 8.43
CA ASP A 88 13.34 15.30 8.41
C ASP A 88 12.44 14.04 8.36
N PRO A 89 11.22 14.00 8.96
CA PRO A 89 10.31 12.87 8.78
C PRO A 89 9.82 12.74 7.33
N VAL A 90 9.65 13.85 6.60
CA VAL A 90 9.27 13.86 5.18
C VAL A 90 10.33 13.20 4.33
N PHE A 91 11.60 13.58 4.53
CA PHE A 91 12.71 12.98 3.78
C PHE A 91 12.90 11.52 4.11
N THR A 92 12.69 11.13 5.38
CA THR A 92 12.73 9.72 5.81
C THR A 92 11.61 8.90 5.17
N ALA A 93 10.38 9.41 5.16
CA ALA A 93 9.23 8.71 4.59
C ALA A 93 9.29 8.57 3.07
N LEU A 94 9.88 9.55 2.36
CA LEU A 94 9.87 9.61 0.90
C LEU A 94 11.17 9.11 0.25
N GLY A 95 12.28 9.09 0.99
CA GLY A 95 13.62 8.83 0.46
C GLY A 95 13.80 7.46 -0.20
N ASP A 96 13.02 6.45 0.22
CA ASP A 96 13.07 5.11 -0.35
C ASP A 96 12.28 4.98 -1.68
N GLU A 97 11.30 5.86 -1.95
CA GLU A 97 10.47 5.80 -3.16
C GLU A 97 10.90 6.82 -4.24
N HIS A 98 11.57 7.90 -3.84
CA HIS A 98 11.78 9.08 -4.69
C HIS A 98 13.22 9.59 -4.71
N PHE A 99 13.60 10.23 -5.80
CA PHE A 99 14.87 10.92 -5.95
C PHE A 99 14.66 12.40 -5.59
N ILE A 100 15.08 12.80 -4.39
CA ILE A 100 14.83 14.13 -3.86
C ILE A 100 16.05 15.03 -4.08
N THR A 101 15.84 16.22 -4.64
CA THR A 101 16.85 17.26 -4.81
C THR A 101 16.45 18.50 -4.01
N ILE A 102 17.41 19.09 -3.29
CA ILE A 102 17.23 20.38 -2.62
C ILE A 102 17.68 21.49 -3.57
N GLY A 103 16.76 22.38 -3.95
CA GLY A 103 17.00 23.46 -4.91
C GLY A 103 17.43 24.76 -4.24
N GLY A 104 18.63 25.25 -4.56
CA GLY A 104 19.15 26.55 -4.08
C GLY A 104 19.32 27.58 -5.20
N GLU A 105 18.66 27.39 -6.35
CA GLU A 105 18.71 28.28 -7.51
C GLU A 105 17.29 28.64 -7.98
N PRO A 106 17.10 29.77 -8.69
CA PRO A 106 15.80 30.13 -9.27
C PRO A 106 15.19 29.04 -10.15
N LEU A 107 13.87 28.94 -10.16
CA LEU A 107 13.07 27.92 -10.85
C LEU A 107 12.97 28.18 -12.36
N THR A 108 14.13 28.13 -13.03
CA THR A 108 14.27 28.33 -14.48
C THR A 108 13.93 27.08 -15.29
N LYS A 109 13.63 27.24 -16.58
CA LYS A 109 13.44 26.11 -17.52
C LYS A 109 14.59 25.08 -17.46
N ARG A 110 15.83 25.54 -17.29
CA ARG A 110 17.00 24.66 -17.17
C ARG A 110 16.89 23.75 -15.94
N VAL A 111 16.61 24.34 -14.77
CA VAL A 111 16.46 23.60 -13.50
C VAL A 111 15.29 22.61 -13.60
N LEU A 112 14.15 23.07 -14.12
CA LEU A 112 12.92 22.28 -14.23
C LEU A 112 13.03 21.10 -15.23
N SER A 113 13.86 21.22 -16.27
CA SER A 113 14.04 20.15 -17.28
C SER A 113 14.55 18.82 -16.73
N GLN A 114 15.15 18.84 -15.53
CA GLN A 114 15.72 17.68 -14.86
C GLN A 114 14.80 17.10 -13.78
N GLN A 115 13.59 17.59 -13.67
CA GLN A 115 12.66 17.24 -12.60
C GLN A 115 11.37 16.67 -13.18
N ASP A 116 10.72 15.80 -12.41
CA ASP A 116 9.39 15.30 -12.72
C ASP A 116 8.34 16.04 -11.87
N ALA A 117 8.72 16.48 -10.67
CA ALA A 117 7.90 17.31 -9.81
C ALA A 117 8.70 18.42 -9.10
N VAL A 118 8.01 19.50 -8.73
CA VAL A 118 8.51 20.60 -7.90
C VAL A 118 7.61 20.79 -6.71
N LEU A 119 8.22 21.03 -5.55
CA LEU A 119 7.52 21.33 -4.31
C LEU A 119 7.97 22.70 -3.78
N ILE A 120 7.02 23.61 -3.57
CA ILE A 120 7.21 24.89 -2.90
C ILE A 120 6.55 24.80 -1.53
N ILE A 121 7.29 25.04 -0.46
CA ILE A 121 6.82 24.84 0.93
C ILE A 121 6.89 26.16 1.67
N ASN A 122 5.76 26.82 1.90
CA ASN A 122 5.63 27.98 2.77
C ASN A 122 6.79 29.00 2.62
N PRO A 123 6.96 29.61 1.43
CA PRO A 123 8.10 30.48 1.13
C PRO A 123 8.17 31.65 2.11
N ASP A 124 9.37 32.05 2.55
CA ASP A 124 9.49 33.03 3.63
C ASP A 124 8.92 34.39 3.20
N ASN A 125 8.16 35.02 4.09
CA ASN A 125 7.64 36.36 3.85
C ASN A 125 8.78 37.39 3.87
N PRO A 126 9.04 38.14 2.78
CA PRO A 126 10.13 39.12 2.72
C PRO A 126 9.95 40.30 3.70
N LYS A 127 8.73 40.50 4.24
CA LYS A 127 8.50 41.48 5.32
C LYS A 127 9.10 41.03 6.65
N VAL A 128 9.20 39.72 6.86
CA VAL A 128 9.79 39.09 8.05
C VAL A 128 11.27 38.77 7.81
N VAL A 129 11.60 38.29 6.61
CA VAL A 129 12.95 37.89 6.20
C VAL A 129 13.35 38.59 4.89
N PRO A 130 13.87 39.84 4.95
CA PRO A 130 14.09 40.67 3.75
C PRO A 130 15.12 40.15 2.74
N THR A 131 15.95 39.20 3.15
CA THR A 131 17.03 38.63 2.32
C THR A 131 16.57 37.49 1.42
N VAL A 132 15.37 36.95 1.65
CA VAL A 132 14.83 35.86 0.83
C VAL A 132 14.29 36.41 -0.50
N PRO A 133 14.72 35.84 -1.64
CA PRO A 133 14.12 36.13 -2.94
C PRO A 133 12.64 35.78 -2.97
N VAL A 134 11.84 36.56 -3.69
CA VAL A 134 10.45 36.23 -4.02
C VAL A 134 10.38 35.61 -5.42
N LEU A 135 9.37 34.78 -5.66
CA LEU A 135 9.12 34.21 -6.99
C LEU A 135 9.00 35.33 -8.04
N THR A 136 9.79 35.23 -9.11
CA THR A 136 9.74 36.18 -10.24
C THR A 136 8.63 35.82 -11.24
N ASN A 137 8.26 36.77 -12.10
CA ASN A 137 7.29 36.50 -13.16
C ASN A 137 7.80 35.44 -14.16
N GLU A 138 9.11 35.45 -14.40
CA GLU A 138 9.81 34.50 -15.26
C GLU A 138 9.75 33.09 -14.69
N GLU A 139 9.92 32.93 -13.37
CA GLU A 139 9.76 31.64 -12.68
C GLU A 139 8.32 31.17 -12.69
N ILE A 140 7.36 32.06 -12.43
CA ILE A 140 5.93 31.73 -12.52
C ILE A 140 5.59 31.20 -13.92
N LEU A 141 6.06 31.87 -14.98
CA LEU A 141 5.87 31.42 -16.35
C LEU A 141 6.58 30.08 -16.62
N ALA A 142 7.78 29.89 -16.09
CA ALA A 142 8.50 28.62 -16.22
C ALA A 142 7.76 27.46 -15.56
N LEU A 143 7.19 27.66 -14.36
CA LEU A 143 6.39 26.67 -13.63
C LEU A 143 5.07 26.37 -14.35
N GLN A 144 4.40 27.39 -14.90
CA GLN A 144 3.20 27.19 -15.71
C GLN A 144 3.48 26.31 -16.94
N ASN A 145 4.58 26.57 -17.64
CA ASN A 145 5.00 25.78 -18.79
C ASN A 145 5.40 24.36 -18.37
N PHE A 146 6.16 24.22 -17.29
CA PHE A 146 6.55 22.92 -16.74
C PHE A 146 5.33 22.03 -16.44
N VAL A 147 4.31 22.58 -15.77
CA VAL A 147 3.08 21.82 -15.51
C VAL A 147 2.33 21.52 -16.81
N THR A 148 2.21 22.50 -17.71
CA THR A 148 1.52 22.30 -19.00
C THR A 148 2.17 21.17 -19.82
N ASP A 149 3.49 21.05 -19.75
CA ASP A 149 4.30 20.07 -20.48
C ASP A 149 4.33 18.67 -19.84
N GLY A 150 3.78 18.49 -18.62
CA GLY A 150 3.65 17.19 -17.96
C GLY A 150 4.31 17.08 -16.59
N GLY A 151 4.98 18.12 -16.12
CA GLY A 151 5.52 18.20 -14.78
C GLY A 151 4.43 18.36 -13.71
N SER A 152 4.74 17.99 -12.48
CA SER A 152 3.81 18.18 -11.34
C SER A 152 4.31 19.26 -10.39
N LEU A 153 3.42 20.17 -9.99
CA LEU A 153 3.72 21.20 -9.01
C LEU A 153 2.91 20.93 -7.74
N MET A 154 3.57 20.93 -6.59
CA MET A 154 2.89 20.96 -5.30
C MET A 154 3.28 22.23 -4.55
N ILE A 155 2.29 22.88 -3.96
CA ILE A 155 2.48 24.06 -3.13
C ILE A 155 1.85 23.74 -1.78
N MET A 156 2.64 23.85 -0.71
CA MET A 156 2.17 23.73 0.66
C MET A 156 2.27 25.12 1.31
N ILE A 157 1.20 25.59 1.93
CA ILE A 157 1.14 26.87 2.66
C ILE A 157 0.66 26.61 4.09
N ASN A 158 0.50 27.63 4.93
CA ASN A 158 -0.14 27.51 6.25
C ASN A 158 -1.36 28.44 6.35
N ALA A 159 -1.96 28.51 7.54
CA ALA A 159 -2.93 29.54 7.89
C ALA A 159 -2.40 30.95 7.57
N PHE A 160 -3.30 31.85 7.16
CA PHE A 160 -2.96 33.24 6.84
C PHE A 160 -3.92 34.17 7.58
N THR A 161 -3.57 34.49 8.82
CA THR A 161 -4.38 35.33 9.72
C THR A 161 -3.51 36.33 10.48
N PRO A 162 -4.06 37.51 10.88
CA PRO A 162 -3.26 38.54 11.56
C PRO A 162 -2.57 38.07 12.85
N ASP A 163 -3.16 37.13 13.59
CA ASP A 163 -2.62 36.52 14.80
C ASP A 163 -1.48 35.52 14.55
N ARG A 164 -1.26 35.13 13.29
CA ARG A 164 -0.15 34.28 12.85
C ARG A 164 0.85 34.99 11.95
N ALA A 165 0.92 36.32 11.98
CA ALA A 165 1.80 37.12 11.13
C ALA A 165 3.29 36.73 11.18
N ASN A 166 3.75 36.10 12.26
CA ASN A 166 5.13 35.62 12.41
C ASN A 166 5.39 34.28 11.68
N GLU A 167 4.34 33.55 11.30
CA GLU A 167 4.37 32.30 10.54
C GLU A 167 3.88 32.48 9.09
N ASP A 168 3.56 33.73 8.71
CA ASP A 168 3.15 34.11 7.36
C ASP A 168 4.21 33.77 6.31
N PHE A 169 3.73 33.58 5.09
CA PHE A 169 4.53 33.29 3.90
C PHE A 169 4.44 34.41 2.85
N GLU A 170 5.31 34.38 1.84
CA GLU A 170 5.22 35.26 0.67
C GLU A 170 3.90 34.98 -0.07
N SER A 171 2.94 35.88 0.05
CA SER A 171 1.58 35.68 -0.45
C SER A 171 1.28 36.41 -1.76
N VAL A 172 2.11 37.35 -2.21
CA VAL A 172 1.80 38.18 -3.38
C VAL A 172 2.12 37.42 -4.67
N GLN A 173 3.36 36.96 -4.83
CA GLN A 173 3.78 36.24 -6.04
C GLN A 173 3.28 34.79 -6.01
N LEU A 174 3.26 34.17 -4.83
CA LEU A 174 2.68 32.84 -4.69
C LEU A 174 1.19 32.81 -5.08
N ARG A 175 0.39 33.80 -4.65
CA ARG A 175 -1.04 33.87 -5.03
C ARG A 175 -1.20 34.09 -6.54
N LYS A 176 -0.31 34.87 -7.16
CA LYS A 176 -0.27 35.03 -8.62
C LYS A 176 -0.02 33.69 -9.33
N LEU A 177 0.91 32.88 -8.84
CA LEU A 177 1.16 31.54 -9.37
C LEU A 177 -0.07 30.64 -9.18
N VAL A 178 -0.59 30.53 -7.97
CA VAL A 178 -1.71 29.63 -7.62
C VAL A 178 -2.98 29.98 -8.40
N ARG A 179 -3.33 31.26 -8.51
CA ARG A 179 -4.47 31.75 -9.31
C ARG A 179 -4.36 31.43 -10.78
N SER A 180 -3.15 31.32 -11.32
CA SER A 180 -2.96 30.94 -12.73
C SER A 180 -3.38 29.49 -13.05
N PHE A 181 -3.65 28.69 -12.01
CA PHE A 181 -4.22 27.34 -12.11
C PHE A 181 -5.70 27.29 -11.66
N GLY A 182 -6.31 28.44 -11.35
CA GLY A 182 -7.69 28.55 -10.90
C GLY A 182 -7.91 28.17 -9.44
N LEU A 183 -6.87 28.20 -8.60
CA LEU A 183 -7.02 28.03 -7.15
C LEU A 183 -6.69 29.34 -6.42
N ASP A 184 -7.12 29.45 -5.18
CA ASP A 184 -6.69 30.45 -4.20
C ASP A 184 -6.81 29.86 -2.79
N TRP A 185 -6.48 30.60 -1.75
CA TRP A 185 -6.71 30.22 -0.36
C TRP A 185 -7.45 31.32 0.39
N ASN A 186 -8.22 30.88 1.39
CA ASN A 186 -8.90 31.77 2.31
C ASN A 186 -7.92 32.31 3.36
N ASN A 187 -8.19 33.52 3.85
CA ASN A 187 -7.43 34.10 4.95
C ASN A 187 -8.03 33.62 6.29
N ASP A 188 -8.00 32.32 6.50
CA ASP A 188 -8.56 31.65 7.68
C ASP A 188 -7.50 30.75 8.36
N ASP A 189 -7.88 30.22 9.53
CA ASP A 189 -7.08 29.28 10.32
C ASP A 189 -8.02 28.13 10.72
N THR A 190 -7.74 26.93 10.20
CA THR A 190 -8.46 25.71 10.57
C THR A 190 -8.13 25.25 11.99
N HIS A 191 -7.11 25.83 12.61
CA HIS A 191 -6.45 25.32 13.80
C HIS A 191 -5.94 23.88 13.57
N TYR A 192 -5.36 23.29 14.62
CA TYR A 192 -5.08 21.86 14.67
C TYR A 192 -6.37 21.07 14.59
N SER A 193 -6.49 20.17 13.61
CA SER A 193 -7.69 19.36 13.42
C SER A 193 -7.35 17.92 13.03
N ASP A 194 -8.03 16.97 13.68
CA ASP A 194 -7.97 15.56 13.31
C ASP A 194 -9.13 15.27 12.34
N VAL A 195 -8.77 15.02 11.08
CA VAL A 195 -9.71 14.75 10.00
C VAL A 195 -9.95 13.24 9.92
N VAL A 196 -11.18 12.82 10.23
CA VAL A 196 -11.60 11.43 10.07
C VAL A 196 -11.78 11.13 8.58
N ILE A 197 -11.06 10.13 8.09
CA ILE A 197 -11.13 9.68 6.71
C ILE A 197 -12.04 8.45 6.66
N GLY A 198 -13.22 8.64 6.10
CA GLY A 198 -14.24 7.61 6.03
C GLY A 198 -13.87 6.42 5.13
N GLU A 199 -14.51 5.29 5.37
CA GLU A 199 -14.42 4.12 4.49
C GLU A 199 -14.82 4.47 3.05
N GLY A 200 -14.09 3.92 2.08
CA GLY A 200 -14.32 4.22 0.67
C GLY A 200 -13.84 5.61 0.22
N HIS A 201 -13.05 6.34 1.02
CA HIS A 201 -12.50 7.63 0.61
C HIS A 201 -11.81 7.56 -0.77
N PRO A 202 -12.04 8.52 -1.69
CA PRO A 202 -11.68 8.37 -3.10
C PRO A 202 -10.18 8.43 -3.38
N TYR A 203 -9.41 9.01 -2.45
CA TYR A 203 -8.01 9.38 -2.70
C TYR A 203 -7.01 8.85 -1.67
N PHE A 204 -7.51 8.48 -0.48
CA PHE A 204 -6.68 8.04 0.62
C PHE A 204 -7.25 6.74 1.15
N TYR A 205 -6.40 5.74 1.28
CA TYR A 205 -6.75 4.41 1.76
C TYR A 205 -5.84 4.04 2.94
N ASP A 206 -6.33 3.20 3.84
CA ASP A 206 -5.61 2.80 5.07
C ASP A 206 -5.15 3.99 5.92
N VAL A 207 -5.98 5.03 5.93
CA VAL A 207 -5.81 6.24 6.75
C VAL A 207 -7.14 6.39 7.46
N PRO A 208 -7.25 6.10 8.78
CA PRO A 208 -8.46 6.35 9.54
C PRO A 208 -8.57 7.82 9.98
N VAL A 209 -7.44 8.43 10.33
CA VAL A 209 -7.35 9.81 10.82
C VAL A 209 -6.11 10.49 10.24
N PHE A 210 -6.27 11.74 9.82
CA PHE A 210 -5.20 12.61 9.35
C PHE A 210 -5.15 13.90 10.19
N HIS A 211 -3.99 14.26 10.71
CA HIS A 211 -3.80 15.52 11.44
C HIS A 211 -3.47 16.67 10.50
N TYR A 212 -4.34 17.68 10.45
CA TYR A 212 -4.13 18.94 9.74
C TYR A 212 -3.60 20.00 10.71
N GLY A 213 -2.35 20.41 10.50
CA GLY A 213 -1.45 21.12 11.42
C GLY A 213 -1.60 22.64 11.49
N ALA A 214 -2.84 23.15 11.48
CA ALA A 214 -3.18 24.59 11.46
C ALA A 214 -2.91 25.32 10.13
N GLY A 215 -3.58 24.83 9.08
CA GLY A 215 -3.59 25.45 7.77
C GLY A 215 -4.75 26.41 7.52
N CYS A 216 -5.00 26.67 6.23
CA CYS A 216 -6.18 27.38 5.73
C CYS A 216 -7.03 26.48 4.84
N THR A 217 -8.23 26.95 4.49
CA THR A 217 -9.05 26.34 3.44
C THR A 217 -8.74 26.93 2.06
N ILE A 218 -8.98 26.12 1.03
CA ILE A 218 -8.68 26.39 -0.37
C ILE A 218 -9.96 26.83 -1.10
N GLN A 219 -9.83 27.90 -1.87
CA GLN A 219 -10.86 28.37 -2.79
C GLN A 219 -10.61 27.79 -4.19
N ILE A 220 -11.66 27.24 -4.78
CA ILE A 220 -11.66 26.78 -6.18
C ILE A 220 -12.32 27.87 -7.03
N LEU A 221 -11.55 28.46 -7.95
CA LEU A 221 -12.02 29.53 -8.82
C LEU A 221 -12.74 28.94 -10.06
N PRO A 222 -13.66 29.70 -10.71
CA PRO A 222 -14.41 29.22 -11.87
C PRO A 222 -13.56 28.73 -13.04
N GLU A 223 -12.36 29.27 -13.20
CA GLU A 223 -11.40 28.92 -14.25
C GLU A 223 -10.57 27.64 -13.96
N ALA A 224 -10.73 27.02 -12.78
CA ALA A 224 -10.04 25.79 -12.42
C ALA A 224 -10.39 24.66 -13.41
N SER A 225 -9.35 24.05 -14.01
CA SER A 225 -9.56 22.94 -14.92
C SER A 225 -9.62 21.62 -14.14
N LYS A 226 -10.80 21.00 -14.14
CA LYS A 226 -11.08 19.69 -13.49
C LYS A 226 -10.57 19.62 -12.04
N PRO A 227 -11.03 20.52 -11.15
CA PRO A 227 -10.62 20.48 -9.75
C PRO A 227 -11.09 19.18 -9.08
N GLU A 228 -10.18 18.54 -8.36
CA GLU A 228 -10.41 17.37 -7.53
C GLU A 228 -10.07 17.75 -6.09
N VAL A 229 -11.09 17.84 -5.21
CA VAL A 229 -10.86 18.01 -3.77
C VAL A 229 -10.37 16.69 -3.20
N LEU A 230 -9.10 16.63 -2.82
CA LEU A 230 -8.48 15.43 -2.26
C LEU A 230 -8.81 15.26 -0.78
N MET A 231 -8.95 16.38 -0.04
CA MET A 231 -9.24 16.37 1.39
C MET A 231 -10.15 17.54 1.76
N GLN A 232 -11.22 17.23 2.50
CA GLN A 232 -12.00 18.23 3.23
C GLN A 232 -11.42 18.37 4.63
N VAL A 233 -11.34 19.59 5.14
CA VAL A 233 -10.84 19.90 6.48
C VAL A 233 -11.87 20.72 7.23
N ALA A 234 -11.87 20.62 8.55
CA ALA A 234 -12.71 21.40 9.44
C ALA A 234 -11.96 21.68 10.73
N SER A 235 -12.18 22.85 11.32
CA SER A 235 -11.66 23.16 12.65
C SER A 235 -12.23 22.22 13.69
N ASP A 236 -11.37 21.77 14.61
CA ASP A 236 -11.79 20.88 15.71
C ASP A 236 -12.82 21.60 16.60
N ALA A 237 -13.90 20.88 16.94
CA ALA A 237 -14.97 21.37 17.80
C ALA A 237 -14.49 21.77 19.20
N GLY A 238 -13.31 21.30 19.63
CA GLY A 238 -12.64 21.70 20.87
C GLY A 238 -12.14 23.15 20.88
N TYR A 239 -12.06 23.82 19.73
CA TYR A 239 -11.65 25.23 19.62
C TYR A 239 -12.86 26.12 19.33
N PRO A 240 -13.45 26.79 20.36
CA PRO A 240 -14.69 27.55 20.20
C PRO A 240 -14.49 28.88 19.45
N ASP A 241 -13.26 29.31 19.21
CA ASP A 241 -12.92 30.58 18.58
C ASP A 241 -12.72 30.48 17.07
N ARG A 242 -12.84 29.27 16.48
CA ARG A 242 -12.70 29.02 15.05
C ARG A 242 -13.78 28.02 14.59
N HIS A 243 -14.45 28.34 13.48
CA HIS A 243 -15.47 27.49 12.86
C HIS A 243 -15.27 27.49 11.35
N VAL A 244 -14.16 26.91 10.91
CA VAL A 244 -13.72 26.90 9.51
C VAL A 244 -13.94 25.50 8.95
N GLN A 245 -14.53 25.39 7.75
CA GLN A 245 -14.69 24.12 7.06
C GLN A 245 -14.60 24.34 5.55
N GLY A 246 -13.89 23.46 4.85
CA GLY A 246 -13.79 23.51 3.39
C GLY A 246 -12.69 22.61 2.84
N PRO A 247 -12.37 22.75 1.54
CA PRO A 247 -11.28 22.01 0.92
C PRO A 247 -9.94 22.37 1.58
N GLY A 248 -9.16 21.38 2.02
CA GLY A 248 -7.80 21.61 2.55
C GLY A 248 -6.69 21.13 1.62
N ILE A 249 -7.00 20.19 0.73
CA ILE A 249 -6.09 19.72 -0.31
C ILE A 249 -6.85 19.63 -1.63
N VAL A 250 -6.39 20.34 -2.65
CA VAL A 250 -7.03 20.39 -3.97
C VAL A 250 -6.01 20.13 -5.07
N MET A 251 -6.36 19.26 -6.00
CA MET A 251 -5.61 18.99 -7.22
C MET A 251 -6.35 19.58 -8.43
N VAL A 252 -5.61 20.20 -9.34
CA VAL A 252 -6.10 20.64 -10.66
C VAL A 252 -5.18 20.10 -11.75
N ARG A 253 -5.73 19.91 -12.95
CA ARG A 253 -4.96 19.43 -14.11
C ARG A 253 -4.83 20.54 -15.13
N LYS A 254 -3.61 20.81 -15.59
CA LYS A 254 -3.35 21.85 -16.62
C LYS A 254 -2.41 21.29 -17.67
N GLY A 255 -2.86 21.27 -18.91
CA GLY A 255 -2.13 20.60 -19.99
C GLY A 255 -1.99 19.10 -19.68
N LYS A 256 -0.75 18.62 -19.64
CA LYS A 256 -0.41 17.22 -19.36
C LYS A 256 -0.05 16.95 -17.90
N GLY A 257 0.20 18.00 -17.11
CA GLY A 257 0.63 17.89 -15.73
C GLY A 257 -0.46 18.27 -14.73
N LYS A 258 -0.04 18.41 -13.47
CA LYS A 258 -0.94 18.61 -12.32
C LYS A 258 -0.38 19.67 -11.39
N MET A 259 -1.27 20.39 -10.72
CA MET A 259 -0.92 21.23 -9.58
C MET A 259 -1.73 20.80 -8.36
N ILE A 260 -1.06 20.60 -7.22
CA ILE A 260 -1.68 20.29 -5.93
C ILE A 260 -1.41 21.44 -4.98
N LEU A 261 -2.47 22.05 -4.45
CA LEU A 261 -2.38 23.01 -3.36
C LEU A 261 -2.77 22.30 -2.06
N VAL A 262 -1.91 22.42 -1.06
CA VAL A 262 -2.09 21.93 0.30
C VAL A 262 -2.13 23.15 1.20
N GLY A 263 -3.25 23.36 1.91
CA GLY A 263 -3.42 24.53 2.78
C GLY A 263 -2.62 24.47 4.09
N ASP A 264 -1.87 23.39 4.32
CA ASP A 264 -1.04 23.19 5.51
C ASP A 264 0.32 22.52 5.22
N ALA A 265 1.40 23.15 5.69
CA ALA A 265 2.75 22.60 5.71
C ALA A 265 3.08 21.99 7.08
N GLY A 266 2.37 22.38 8.14
CA GLY A 266 2.56 21.89 9.50
C GLY A 266 2.24 20.41 9.69
N SER A 267 1.34 19.82 8.90
CA SER A 267 0.98 18.41 8.92
C SER A 267 2.17 17.47 8.75
N TRP A 268 3.21 17.92 8.05
CA TRP A 268 4.33 17.09 7.61
C TRP A 268 5.56 17.23 8.50
N THR A 269 5.41 17.88 9.65
CA THR A 269 6.52 18.09 10.59
C THR A 269 6.55 17.03 11.68
N GLY A 270 6.93 17.36 12.91
CA GLY A 270 6.76 16.50 14.08
C GLY A 270 5.31 16.04 14.31
N ASN A 271 4.32 16.65 13.65
CA ASN A 271 2.96 16.13 13.59
C ASN A 271 2.87 14.74 12.95
N MET A 272 3.86 14.33 12.13
CA MET A 272 3.97 12.96 11.62
C MET A 272 4.23 11.92 12.71
N SER A 273 4.70 12.33 13.89
CA SER A 273 5.01 11.42 15.01
C SER A 273 3.84 11.22 15.98
N ARG A 274 2.65 11.76 15.69
CA ARG A 274 1.45 11.57 16.51
C ARG A 274 0.98 10.10 16.41
N PRO A 275 0.85 9.36 17.53
CA PRO A 275 0.63 7.91 17.50
C PRO A 275 -0.80 7.47 17.14
N TRP A 276 -1.73 8.41 16.93
CA TRP A 276 -3.13 8.12 16.61
C TRP A 276 -3.57 8.60 15.22
N VAL A 277 -2.63 9.06 14.38
CA VAL A 277 -2.91 9.58 13.03
C VAL A 277 -1.94 8.99 12.01
N GLU A 278 -2.33 8.98 10.74
CA GLU A 278 -1.61 8.35 9.63
C GLU A 278 -1.05 9.38 8.64
N ASN A 279 -0.48 10.48 9.15
CA ASN A 279 0.08 11.55 8.32
C ASN A 279 1.15 11.06 7.33
N GLU A 280 1.98 10.08 7.74
CA GLU A 280 2.96 9.48 6.84
C GLU A 280 2.31 8.76 5.65
N ARG A 281 1.25 7.97 5.88
CA ARG A 281 0.53 7.28 4.80
C ARG A 281 -0.13 8.29 3.86
N VAL A 282 -0.72 9.37 4.39
CA VAL A 282 -1.28 10.47 3.57
C VAL A 282 -0.17 11.11 2.73
N LEU A 283 0.98 11.44 3.32
CA LEU A 283 2.11 12.04 2.61
C LEU A 283 2.60 11.15 1.46
N ARG A 284 2.86 9.86 1.72
CA ARG A 284 3.29 8.91 0.69
C ARG A 284 2.26 8.79 -0.44
N GLN A 285 0.96 8.75 -0.10
CA GLN A 285 -0.11 8.72 -1.10
C GLN A 285 -0.21 10.03 -1.89
N LEU A 286 -0.05 11.18 -1.22
CA LEU A 286 -0.08 12.50 -1.83
C LEU A 286 1.03 12.65 -2.89
N PHE A 287 2.24 12.20 -2.58
CA PHE A 287 3.37 12.23 -3.51
C PHE A 287 3.22 11.27 -4.70
N ARG A 288 2.44 10.19 -4.56
CA ARG A 288 2.10 9.34 -5.72
C ARG A 288 1.25 10.08 -6.73
N TYR A 289 0.41 11.04 -6.35
CA TYR A 289 -0.37 11.83 -7.30
C TYR A 289 0.48 12.73 -8.20
N LEU A 290 1.70 13.05 -7.78
CA LEU A 290 2.67 13.81 -8.58
C LEU A 290 3.28 13.01 -9.74
N LYS A 291 3.05 11.70 -9.79
CA LYS A 291 3.52 10.89 -10.92
C LYS A 291 2.84 11.37 -12.22
N PRO A 292 3.59 11.42 -13.34
CA PRO A 292 3.02 11.72 -14.65
C PRO A 292 1.85 10.78 -14.96
N ASP A 293 0.83 11.30 -15.62
CA ASP A 293 -0.33 10.51 -16.02
C ASP A 293 0.10 9.42 -17.02
N ASN A 294 -0.23 8.17 -16.70
CA ASN A 294 0.05 7.00 -17.54
C ASN A 294 -1.26 6.36 -18.03
N ASN A 295 -2.38 7.09 -17.98
CA ASN A 295 -3.71 6.62 -18.37
C ASN A 295 -4.13 5.36 -17.61
N VAL A 296 -3.67 5.18 -16.36
CA VAL A 296 -4.12 4.06 -15.54
C VAL A 296 -5.56 4.31 -15.14
N THR A 297 -6.44 3.42 -15.57
CA THR A 297 -7.88 3.48 -15.26
C THR A 297 -8.13 2.72 -13.94
N PRO A 298 -8.64 3.39 -12.90
CA PRO A 298 -9.12 2.70 -11.71
C PRO A 298 -10.33 1.80 -12.05
N PRO A 299 -10.60 0.75 -11.25
CA PRO A 299 -11.72 -0.15 -11.51
C PRO A 299 -13.05 0.59 -11.69
N GLN A 300 -13.75 0.36 -12.81
CA GLN A 300 -15.06 0.96 -13.10
C GLN A 300 -16.17 -0.07 -12.99
N TYR A 301 -16.94 -0.08 -11.91
CA TYR A 301 -18.06 -1.00 -11.73
C TYR A 301 -19.39 -0.32 -12.05
N SER A 302 -19.97 -0.64 -13.21
CA SER A 302 -21.30 -0.16 -13.56
C SER A 302 -22.35 -0.76 -12.64
N VAL A 303 -23.32 0.06 -12.22
CA VAL A 303 -24.43 -0.38 -11.38
C VAL A 303 -25.22 -1.46 -12.13
N ASN A 304 -25.50 -2.58 -11.44
CA ASN A 304 -26.22 -3.74 -11.93
C ASN A 304 -25.59 -4.47 -13.13
N GLN A 305 -24.30 -4.21 -13.45
CA GLN A 305 -23.56 -5.01 -14.43
C GLN A 305 -22.81 -6.14 -13.70
N PRO A 306 -23.20 -7.41 -13.90
CA PRO A 306 -22.56 -8.53 -13.22
C PRO A 306 -21.21 -8.90 -13.86
N LEU A 307 -20.25 -9.26 -13.02
CA LEU A 307 -19.01 -9.94 -13.39
C LEU A 307 -19.04 -11.36 -12.81
N ASN A 308 -18.95 -12.37 -13.66
CA ASN A 308 -19.08 -13.76 -13.26
C ASN A 308 -17.71 -14.43 -13.16
N TYR A 309 -17.34 -14.82 -11.95
CA TYR A 309 -16.09 -15.49 -11.64
C TYR A 309 -16.33 -16.97 -11.37
N ARG A 310 -15.47 -17.81 -11.93
CA ARG A 310 -15.29 -19.19 -11.45
C ARG A 310 -14.28 -19.18 -10.32
N VAL A 311 -14.64 -19.76 -9.19
CA VAL A 311 -13.77 -19.95 -8.03
C VAL A 311 -13.23 -21.37 -8.04
N ILE A 312 -11.92 -21.51 -7.87
CA ILE A 312 -11.21 -22.79 -7.74
C ILE A 312 -10.38 -22.73 -6.46
N ILE A 313 -10.56 -23.73 -5.61
CA ILE A 313 -9.86 -23.89 -4.33
C ILE A 313 -9.04 -25.17 -4.41
N ALA A 314 -7.79 -25.10 -3.99
CA ALA A 314 -6.93 -26.25 -3.80
C ALA A 314 -6.18 -26.14 -2.48
N GLY A 315 -6.09 -27.22 -1.72
CA GLY A 315 -5.32 -27.32 -0.49
C GLY A 315 -4.50 -28.60 -0.47
N LEU A 316 -3.33 -28.56 0.16
CA LEU A 316 -2.46 -29.72 0.32
C LEU A 316 -1.78 -29.67 1.69
N GLN A 317 -1.69 -30.84 2.32
CA GLN A 317 -1.00 -31.01 3.58
C GLN A 317 0.18 -31.96 3.42
N ALA A 318 1.37 -31.47 3.74
CA ALA A 318 2.56 -32.30 3.85
C ALA A 318 2.91 -32.44 5.33
N ILE A 319 2.38 -33.50 5.95
CA ILE A 319 2.61 -33.87 7.34
C ILE A 319 3.12 -35.31 7.33
N PRO A 320 4.35 -35.59 7.79
CA PRO A 320 4.86 -36.95 7.79
C PRO A 320 4.02 -37.86 8.69
N VAL A 321 3.94 -39.14 8.34
CA VAL A 321 3.17 -40.15 9.08
C VAL A 321 3.68 -40.33 10.52
N LYS A 322 4.96 -40.04 10.79
CA LYS A 322 5.51 -40.10 12.16
C LYS A 322 5.07 -38.95 13.05
N ASN A 323 4.67 -37.81 12.46
CA ASN A 323 4.21 -36.65 13.21
C ASN A 323 2.83 -36.96 13.81
N SER A 324 2.67 -36.78 15.13
CA SER A 324 1.40 -37.01 15.85
C SER A 324 0.23 -36.17 15.33
N VAL A 325 0.49 -35.02 14.68
CA VAL A 325 -0.56 -34.23 14.00
C VAL A 325 -1.18 -35.00 12.83
N SER A 326 -0.47 -35.96 12.24
CA SER A 326 -1.01 -36.83 11.19
C SER A 326 -2.17 -37.72 11.67
N GLU A 327 -2.23 -38.02 12.97
CA GLU A 327 -3.27 -38.85 13.61
C GLU A 327 -4.57 -38.08 13.88
N ILE A 328 -4.56 -36.74 13.76
CA ILE A 328 -5.77 -35.94 13.89
C ILE A 328 -6.67 -36.21 12.69
N LEU A 329 -7.93 -36.55 12.97
CA LEU A 329 -8.94 -36.83 11.94
C LEU A 329 -9.13 -35.58 11.05
N ARG A 330 -9.13 -35.80 9.74
CA ARG A 330 -9.41 -34.78 8.73
C ARG A 330 -10.70 -35.17 8.02
N THR A 331 -11.74 -34.35 8.14
CA THR A 331 -12.97 -34.57 7.37
C THR A 331 -12.81 -33.93 6.00
N ASP A 332 -13.46 -34.49 4.98
CA ASP A 332 -13.53 -33.87 3.65
C ASP A 332 -12.17 -33.69 2.94
N TYR A 333 -11.22 -34.62 3.14
CA TYR A 333 -9.96 -34.67 2.40
C TYR A 333 -9.85 -35.97 1.58
N ASN A 334 -9.34 -35.84 0.36
CA ASN A 334 -8.84 -36.97 -0.42
C ASN A 334 -7.33 -37.13 -0.22
N TYR A 335 -6.76 -38.23 -0.71
CA TYR A 335 -5.32 -38.50 -0.57
C TYR A 335 -4.61 -38.51 -1.92
N PHE A 336 -3.62 -37.63 -2.06
CA PHE A 336 -2.65 -37.66 -3.14
C PHE A 336 -1.51 -38.59 -2.72
N ARG A 337 -1.27 -39.67 -3.48
CA ARG A 337 -0.25 -40.68 -3.17
C ARG A 337 0.81 -40.71 -4.28
N PRO A 338 1.75 -39.75 -4.32
CA PRO A 338 2.82 -39.76 -5.31
C PRO A 338 3.76 -40.97 -5.14
N ARG A 339 3.73 -41.61 -3.96
CA ARG A 339 4.37 -42.89 -3.67
C ARG A 339 3.43 -43.73 -2.80
N GLU A 340 3.55 -45.05 -2.88
CA GLU A 340 2.71 -46.02 -2.16
C GLU A 340 2.66 -45.80 -0.64
N LYS A 341 3.75 -45.25 -0.07
CA LYS A 341 3.92 -45.00 1.39
C LYS A 341 3.73 -43.54 1.83
N THR A 342 3.43 -42.61 0.90
CA THR A 342 3.26 -41.19 1.23
C THR A 342 1.89 -40.71 0.78
N GLY A 343 0.91 -40.75 1.68
CA GLY A 343 -0.38 -40.12 1.47
C GLY A 343 -0.36 -38.67 1.95
N MET A 344 -0.60 -37.73 1.05
CA MET A 344 -0.75 -36.31 1.36
C MET A 344 -2.25 -35.95 1.27
N PRO A 345 -2.89 -35.54 2.38
CA PRO A 345 -4.24 -35.02 2.32
C PRO A 345 -4.31 -33.81 1.40
N TYR A 346 -5.21 -33.82 0.44
CA TYR A 346 -5.52 -32.66 -0.39
C TYR A 346 -7.02 -32.37 -0.38
N LEU A 347 -7.35 -31.11 -0.61
CA LEU A 347 -8.70 -30.56 -0.67
C LEU A 347 -8.88 -29.86 -2.00
N GLU A 348 -10.02 -30.05 -2.64
CA GLU A 348 -10.41 -29.28 -3.82
C GLU A 348 -11.81 -28.73 -3.62
N GLY A 349 -12.05 -27.51 -4.10
CA GLY A 349 -13.36 -26.91 -4.07
C GLY A 349 -13.60 -26.01 -5.28
N THR A 350 -14.87 -25.81 -5.60
CA THR A 350 -15.30 -24.92 -6.67
C THR A 350 -16.52 -24.14 -6.26
N ALA A 351 -16.69 -22.93 -6.78
CA ALA A 351 -17.92 -22.17 -6.67
C ALA A 351 -18.07 -21.22 -7.87
N ASN A 352 -19.25 -20.68 -8.05
CA ASN A 352 -19.49 -19.53 -8.92
C ASN A 352 -19.71 -18.29 -8.06
N LEU A 353 -19.11 -17.17 -8.45
CA LEU A 353 -19.24 -15.89 -7.79
C LEU A 353 -19.68 -14.83 -8.79
N THR A 354 -20.82 -14.20 -8.54
CA THR A 354 -21.32 -13.09 -9.35
C THR A 354 -21.14 -11.79 -8.57
N LEU A 355 -20.20 -10.96 -9.00
CA LEU A 355 -19.94 -9.64 -8.43
C LEU A 355 -20.80 -8.59 -9.14
N THR A 356 -21.57 -7.81 -8.39
CA THR A 356 -22.42 -6.75 -8.93
C THR A 356 -22.23 -5.46 -8.14
N GLY A 357 -22.01 -4.33 -8.83
CA GLY A 357 -22.10 -3.01 -8.21
C GLY A 357 -23.55 -2.62 -7.98
N LYS A 358 -23.94 -2.28 -6.75
CA LYS A 358 -25.33 -1.96 -6.39
C LYS A 358 -25.61 -0.46 -6.37
N ALA A 359 -24.64 0.32 -5.90
CA ALA A 359 -24.73 1.76 -5.82
C ALA A 359 -23.33 2.36 -5.89
N VAL A 360 -23.24 3.63 -6.27
CA VAL A 360 -22.02 4.43 -6.23
C VAL A 360 -22.35 5.69 -5.43
N ASN A 361 -21.57 5.99 -4.39
CA ASN A 361 -21.78 7.20 -3.58
C ASN A 361 -21.13 8.44 -4.22
N ASP A 362 -21.29 9.61 -3.59
CA ASP A 362 -20.72 10.87 -4.08
C ASP A 362 -19.18 10.85 -4.16
N ASN A 363 -18.54 10.03 -3.32
CA ASN A 363 -17.11 9.75 -3.33
C ASN A 363 -16.68 8.75 -4.40
N LYS A 364 -17.58 8.34 -5.30
CA LYS A 364 -17.36 7.33 -6.34
C LYS A 364 -16.96 5.95 -5.79
N ALA A 365 -17.23 5.68 -4.51
CA ALA A 365 -17.08 4.36 -3.94
C ALA A 365 -18.29 3.51 -4.29
N GLY A 366 -18.04 2.28 -4.75
CA GLY A 366 -19.09 1.33 -5.11
C GLY A 366 -19.48 0.46 -3.91
N THR A 367 -20.77 0.37 -3.62
CA THR A 367 -21.30 -0.73 -2.79
C THR A 367 -21.40 -1.97 -3.67
N MET A 368 -20.65 -3.01 -3.31
CA MET A 368 -20.52 -4.24 -4.07
C MET A 368 -21.22 -5.39 -3.36
N GLU A 369 -21.79 -6.30 -4.13
CA GLU A 369 -22.33 -7.57 -3.63
C GLU A 369 -21.77 -8.71 -4.49
N ALA A 370 -21.17 -9.69 -3.84
CA ALA A 370 -20.74 -10.94 -4.44
C ALA A 370 -21.68 -12.06 -4.00
N GLU A 371 -22.44 -12.61 -4.95
CA GLU A 371 -23.33 -13.76 -4.73
C GLU A 371 -22.58 -15.06 -5.03
N ILE A 372 -22.59 -15.99 -4.07
CA ILE A 372 -21.92 -17.28 -4.17
C ILE A 372 -22.97 -18.35 -4.44
N SER A 373 -22.73 -19.15 -5.47
CA SER A 373 -23.58 -20.28 -5.84
C SER A 373 -22.75 -21.51 -6.23
N ASP A 374 -23.40 -22.67 -6.21
CA ASP A 374 -22.80 -23.96 -6.61
C ASP A 374 -21.47 -24.28 -5.90
N PHE A 375 -21.36 -23.92 -4.62
CA PHE A 375 -20.17 -24.20 -3.83
C PHE A 375 -20.08 -25.70 -3.52
N LYS A 376 -18.94 -26.29 -3.87
CA LYS A 376 -18.65 -27.72 -3.71
C LYS A 376 -17.29 -27.94 -3.09
N TRP A 377 -17.20 -28.95 -2.23
CA TRP A 377 -15.95 -29.62 -1.91
C TRP A 377 -15.90 -30.92 -2.72
N PHE A 378 -14.91 -31.04 -3.60
CA PHE A 378 -14.91 -32.07 -4.65
C PHE A 378 -16.25 -32.09 -5.40
N ASP A 379 -16.93 -33.25 -5.42
CA ASP A 379 -18.24 -33.42 -6.05
C ASP A 379 -19.42 -33.16 -5.09
N LYS A 380 -19.14 -32.89 -3.80
CA LYS A 380 -20.16 -32.71 -2.77
C LYS A 380 -20.58 -31.25 -2.69
N LYS A 381 -21.84 -30.98 -3.05
CA LYS A 381 -22.46 -29.66 -2.89
C LYS A 381 -22.73 -29.37 -1.41
N GLU A 382 -22.29 -28.21 -0.94
CA GLU A 382 -22.40 -27.83 0.48
C GLU A 382 -23.69 -27.05 0.79
N SER A 383 -24.25 -26.34 -0.20
CA SER A 383 -25.50 -25.60 -0.02
C SER A 383 -26.20 -25.33 -1.35
N ASP A 384 -27.54 -25.36 -1.33
CA ASP A 384 -28.38 -24.87 -2.41
C ASP A 384 -28.73 -23.38 -2.25
N THR A 385 -28.47 -22.80 -1.07
CA THR A 385 -28.80 -21.40 -0.77
C THR A 385 -27.70 -20.48 -1.25
N VAL A 386 -28.07 -19.45 -2.03
CA VAL A 386 -27.16 -18.37 -2.42
C VAL A 386 -26.72 -17.61 -1.18
N GLN A 387 -25.41 -17.49 -1.00
CA GLN A 387 -24.80 -16.73 0.09
C GLN A 387 -24.18 -15.44 -0.45
N LYS A 388 -24.02 -14.43 0.40
CA LYS A 388 -23.65 -13.08 -0.03
C LYS A 388 -22.48 -12.52 0.77
N ILE A 389 -21.58 -11.85 0.06
CA ILE A 389 -20.56 -10.96 0.64
C ILE A 389 -20.88 -9.55 0.15
N LYS A 390 -21.04 -8.60 1.07
CA LYS A 390 -21.19 -7.17 0.75
C LYS A 390 -19.94 -6.44 1.20
N PHE A 391 -19.51 -5.45 0.43
CA PHE A 391 -18.35 -4.64 0.78
C PHE A 391 -18.39 -3.30 0.03
N ILE A 392 -17.58 -2.35 0.47
CA ILE A 392 -17.34 -1.09 -0.22
C ILE A 392 -16.02 -1.18 -0.99
N ALA A 393 -16.01 -0.75 -2.25
CA ALA A 393 -14.79 -0.56 -3.03
C ALA A 393 -14.60 0.94 -3.29
N SER A 394 -13.50 1.53 -2.81
CA SER A 394 -13.18 2.93 -3.08
C SER A 394 -12.93 3.17 -4.58
N ARG A 395 -12.89 4.44 -5.01
CA ARG A 395 -12.49 4.81 -6.38
C ARG A 395 -11.16 4.16 -6.81
N GLN A 396 -10.21 4.05 -5.89
CA GLN A 396 -8.90 3.45 -6.14
C GLN A 396 -8.94 1.92 -6.09
N GLY A 397 -10.01 1.31 -5.59
CA GLY A 397 -10.15 -0.13 -5.43
C GLY A 397 -9.75 -0.67 -4.05
N LYS A 398 -9.72 0.17 -3.01
CA LYS A 398 -9.59 -0.32 -1.64
C LYS A 398 -10.91 -0.95 -1.19
N VAL A 399 -10.85 -2.19 -0.71
CA VAL A 399 -12.01 -2.90 -0.14
C VAL A 399 -12.12 -2.64 1.36
N SER A 400 -13.31 -2.28 1.83
CA SER A 400 -13.65 -2.06 3.25
C SER A 400 -15.06 -2.58 3.57
N SER A 401 -15.43 -2.55 4.86
CA SER A 401 -16.81 -2.81 5.32
C SER A 401 -17.36 -4.18 4.87
N VAL A 402 -16.54 -5.23 4.99
CA VAL A 402 -16.90 -6.57 4.51
C VAL A 402 -17.93 -7.22 5.44
N GLU A 403 -19.15 -7.40 4.94
CA GLU A 403 -20.25 -8.09 5.62
C GLU A 403 -20.55 -9.41 4.92
N VAL A 404 -20.82 -10.46 5.70
CA VAL A 404 -21.05 -11.81 5.17
C VAL A 404 -22.38 -12.38 5.66
N ASN A 405 -23.07 -13.11 4.79
CA ASN A 405 -24.25 -13.89 5.14
C ASN A 405 -24.03 -15.37 4.81
N GLY A 406 -23.77 -16.16 5.85
CA GLY A 406 -23.60 -17.61 5.78
C GLY A 406 -22.14 -18.09 5.89
N LYS A 407 -21.97 -19.39 6.17
CA LYS A 407 -20.66 -20.02 6.42
C LYS A 407 -19.73 -19.97 5.20
N LEU A 408 -20.25 -20.18 3.99
CA LEU A 408 -19.47 -20.21 2.75
C LEU A 408 -19.06 -18.80 2.31
N ALA A 409 -19.94 -17.81 2.52
CA ALA A 409 -19.58 -16.41 2.36
C ALA A 409 -18.48 -16.00 3.33
N SER A 410 -18.60 -16.35 4.61
CA SER A 410 -17.56 -16.13 5.61
C SER A 410 -16.24 -16.80 5.22
N TRP A 411 -16.29 -18.02 4.66
CA TRP A 411 -15.09 -18.71 4.20
C TRP A 411 -14.44 -17.99 3.03
N LEU A 412 -15.18 -17.54 2.01
CA LEU A 412 -14.63 -16.88 0.81
C LEU A 412 -14.31 -15.39 0.97
N ALA A 413 -14.91 -14.69 1.94
CA ALA A 413 -14.77 -13.24 2.11
C ALA A 413 -13.33 -12.69 2.15
N PRO A 414 -12.33 -13.37 2.75
CA PRO A 414 -10.94 -12.90 2.72
C PRO A 414 -10.37 -12.73 1.30
N ASP A 415 -10.90 -13.46 0.32
CA ASP A 415 -10.47 -13.38 -1.06
C ASP A 415 -11.23 -12.31 -1.87
N ALA A 416 -12.25 -11.65 -1.30
CA ALA A 416 -13.03 -10.62 -1.98
C ALA A 416 -12.17 -9.41 -2.39
N ALA A 417 -11.18 -9.05 -1.58
CA ALA A 417 -10.21 -8.01 -1.95
C ALA A 417 -9.45 -8.37 -3.24
N SER A 418 -9.27 -9.66 -3.55
CA SER A 418 -8.50 -10.09 -4.71
C SER A 418 -9.21 -9.88 -6.05
N ILE A 419 -10.53 -9.67 -6.06
CA ILE A 419 -11.30 -9.35 -7.28
C ILE A 419 -11.51 -7.84 -7.49
N VAL A 420 -10.91 -7.01 -6.62
CA VAL A 420 -10.83 -5.56 -6.78
C VAL A 420 -9.37 -5.13 -6.71
N ALA A 421 -8.88 -4.46 -7.74
CA ALA A 421 -7.49 -4.03 -7.78
C ALA A 421 -7.34 -2.65 -7.14
N LEU A 422 -6.50 -2.53 -6.10
CA LEU A 422 -6.08 -1.24 -5.59
C LEU A 422 -5.04 -0.62 -6.55
N LEU A 423 -5.44 0.39 -7.30
CA LEU A 423 -4.60 1.20 -8.17
C LEU A 423 -4.59 2.64 -7.63
N PRO A 424 -3.52 3.06 -6.93
CA PRO A 424 -3.55 4.26 -6.11
C PRO A 424 -3.66 5.54 -6.95
N VAL A 425 -3.05 5.56 -8.13
CA VAL A 425 -3.00 6.75 -9.00
C VAL A 425 -3.01 6.37 -10.47
N ASP A 426 -3.42 7.32 -11.30
CA ASP A 426 -3.40 7.24 -12.77
C ASP A 426 -1.98 7.13 -13.39
N GLY A 427 -0.95 7.42 -12.60
CA GLY A 427 0.46 7.45 -13.02
C GLY A 427 1.29 6.19 -12.72
N VAL A 428 0.71 5.09 -12.22
CA VAL A 428 1.51 3.88 -11.93
C VAL A 428 2.05 3.21 -13.20
N ARG A 429 3.26 2.66 -13.11
CA ARG A 429 3.94 1.94 -14.21
C ARG A 429 4.62 0.66 -13.70
N PRO A 430 5.01 -0.27 -14.59
CA PRO A 430 5.80 -1.44 -14.21
C PRO A 430 7.00 -1.06 -13.33
N GLY A 431 7.21 -1.83 -12.27
CA GLY A 431 8.22 -1.58 -11.24
C GLY A 431 7.78 -0.66 -10.10
N ASN A 432 6.63 0.02 -10.20
CA ASN A 432 6.09 0.75 -9.06
C ASN A 432 5.49 -0.20 -8.03
N SER A 433 5.58 0.23 -6.77
CA SER A 433 4.95 -0.47 -5.66
C SER A 433 4.28 0.49 -4.69
N TRP A 434 3.27 -0.01 -3.99
CA TRP A 434 2.58 0.68 -2.91
C TRP A 434 2.22 -0.34 -1.82
N GLU A 435 1.91 0.17 -0.64
CA GLU A 435 1.52 -0.66 0.51
C GLU A 435 0.03 -0.52 0.75
N SER A 436 -0.58 -1.56 1.31
CA SER A 436 -2.00 -1.63 1.70
C SER A 436 -2.16 -2.62 2.87
N GLU A 437 -3.03 -2.31 3.82
CA GLU A 437 -3.42 -3.19 4.92
C GLU A 437 -4.47 -4.19 4.44
N GLU A 438 -4.12 -5.46 4.29
CA GLU A 438 -5.01 -6.46 3.69
C GLU A 438 -5.25 -7.63 4.65
N ALA A 439 -6.49 -8.13 4.66
CA ALA A 439 -6.83 -9.36 5.36
C ALA A 439 -6.21 -10.56 4.64
N LEU A 440 -5.54 -11.43 5.39
CA LEU A 440 -4.95 -12.67 4.89
C LEU A 440 -5.50 -13.87 5.66
N ARG A 441 -5.92 -14.90 4.91
CA ARG A 441 -6.30 -16.19 5.46
C ARG A 441 -5.07 -17.00 5.85
N ILE A 442 -5.08 -17.51 7.08
CA ILE A 442 -4.05 -18.41 7.60
C ILE A 442 -4.48 -19.86 7.34
N PRO A 443 -3.72 -20.68 6.58
CA PRO A 443 -4.06 -22.09 6.37
C PRO A 443 -4.15 -22.87 7.68
N ILE A 444 -5.19 -23.69 7.82
CA ILE A 444 -5.43 -24.53 9.00
C ILE A 444 -5.52 -26.01 8.65
N LEU A 445 -5.42 -26.88 9.66
CA LEU A 445 -5.45 -28.32 9.47
C LEU A 445 -6.79 -28.82 8.92
N GLN A 446 -7.90 -28.19 9.28
CA GLN A 446 -9.21 -28.52 8.71
C GLN A 446 -9.58 -27.47 7.66
N GLY A 447 -9.26 -27.73 6.40
CA GLY A 447 -9.28 -26.70 5.34
C GLY A 447 -10.67 -26.19 4.97
N THR A 448 -11.70 -26.96 5.33
CA THR A 448 -13.11 -26.63 5.14
C THR A 448 -13.69 -25.77 6.27
N ASP A 449 -12.96 -25.60 7.38
CA ASP A 449 -13.36 -24.76 8.51
C ASP A 449 -13.01 -23.28 8.27
N GLN A 450 -13.61 -22.42 9.10
CA GLN A 450 -13.31 -20.99 9.08
C GLN A 450 -11.88 -20.77 9.60
N ALA A 451 -10.98 -20.43 8.69
CA ALA A 451 -9.62 -20.08 9.03
C ALA A 451 -9.52 -18.71 9.75
N PRO A 452 -8.54 -18.55 10.65
CA PRO A 452 -8.24 -17.27 11.26
C PRO A 452 -7.74 -16.29 10.20
N LEU A 453 -8.08 -15.02 10.41
CA LEU A 453 -7.66 -13.91 9.57
C LEU A 453 -6.67 -13.05 10.32
N ARG A 454 -5.71 -12.47 9.59
CA ARG A 454 -4.79 -11.45 10.10
C ARG A 454 -4.71 -10.32 9.09
N THR A 455 -4.79 -9.08 9.57
CA THR A 455 -4.49 -7.90 8.75
C THR A 455 -2.98 -7.73 8.71
N ILE A 456 -2.43 -7.56 7.51
CA ILE A 456 -1.00 -7.34 7.32
C ILE A 456 -0.74 -6.22 6.32
N ASP A 457 0.35 -5.48 6.50
CA ASP A 457 0.86 -4.59 5.47
C ASP A 457 1.42 -5.42 4.29
N MET A 458 0.74 -5.31 3.15
CA MET A 458 1.10 -5.93 1.89
C MET A 458 1.68 -4.90 0.93
N LYS A 459 2.91 -5.14 0.47
CA LYS A 459 3.49 -4.44 -0.67
C LYS A 459 2.94 -5.01 -1.97
N ILE A 460 2.17 -4.21 -2.70
CA ILE A 460 1.63 -4.50 -4.03
C ILE A 460 2.61 -3.91 -5.05
N THR A 461 3.04 -4.71 -6.03
CA THR A 461 3.95 -4.30 -7.10
C THR A 461 3.29 -4.50 -8.45
N TYR A 462 3.29 -3.47 -9.29
CA TYR A 462 2.96 -3.59 -10.70
C TYR A 462 4.15 -4.20 -11.44
N VAL A 463 4.05 -5.46 -11.88
CA VAL A 463 5.17 -6.21 -12.43
C VAL A 463 5.42 -5.86 -13.90
N HIS A 464 4.45 -6.12 -14.76
CA HIS A 464 4.47 -5.86 -16.20
C HIS A 464 3.05 -6.01 -16.77
N ASP A 465 2.88 -5.64 -18.04
CA ASP A 465 1.68 -5.96 -18.82
C ASP A 465 1.83 -7.30 -19.53
N GLU A 466 0.77 -8.11 -19.52
CA GLU A 466 0.69 -9.39 -20.23
C GLU A 466 -0.72 -9.68 -20.73
N VAL A 467 -0.86 -10.67 -21.61
CA VAL A 467 -2.15 -11.08 -22.17
C VAL A 467 -2.70 -12.29 -21.43
N ILE A 468 -3.86 -12.15 -20.81
CA ILE A 468 -4.61 -13.24 -20.17
C ILE A 468 -5.99 -13.35 -20.78
N ASN A 469 -6.37 -14.55 -21.22
CA ASN A 469 -7.67 -14.83 -21.84
C ASN A 469 -8.02 -13.84 -22.98
N GLY A 470 -7.02 -13.44 -23.77
CA GLY A 470 -7.17 -12.47 -24.87
C GLY A 470 -7.27 -11.01 -24.46
N ARG A 471 -7.18 -10.68 -23.16
CA ARG A 471 -7.25 -9.32 -22.61
C ARG A 471 -5.87 -8.82 -22.22
N GLN A 472 -5.59 -7.54 -22.47
CA GLN A 472 -4.38 -6.88 -22.00
C GLN A 472 -4.53 -6.58 -20.51
N CYS A 473 -3.63 -7.11 -19.69
CA CYS A 473 -3.72 -7.07 -18.23
C CYS A 473 -2.43 -6.57 -17.59
N ARG A 474 -2.58 -5.74 -16.56
CA ARG A 474 -1.51 -5.38 -15.63
C ARG A 474 -1.38 -6.49 -14.60
N LEU A 475 -0.20 -7.08 -14.46
CA LEU A 475 0.07 -8.03 -13.37
C LEU A 475 0.44 -7.26 -12.11
N LEU A 476 -0.44 -7.30 -11.10
CA LEU A 476 -0.14 -6.86 -9.74
C LEU A 476 0.25 -8.08 -8.89
N ARG A 477 1.33 -7.95 -8.12
CA ARG A 477 1.84 -9.03 -7.26
C ARG A 477 2.18 -8.52 -5.87
N SER A 478 1.74 -9.27 -4.86
CA SER A 478 2.16 -9.14 -3.46
C SER A 478 2.74 -10.47 -2.99
N ALA A 479 3.88 -10.44 -2.31
CA ALA A 479 4.47 -11.64 -1.72
C ALA A 479 5.24 -11.27 -0.46
N LYS A 480 5.14 -12.10 0.58
CA LYS A 480 5.89 -11.91 1.83
C LYS A 480 6.11 -13.25 2.50
N GLU A 481 7.13 -13.28 3.33
CA GLU A 481 7.40 -14.32 4.30
C GLU A 481 7.37 -13.68 5.69
N ILE A 482 6.61 -14.25 6.63
CA ILE A 482 6.38 -13.69 7.97
C ILE A 482 6.47 -14.82 9.00
N TRP A 483 7.06 -14.56 10.16
CA TRP A 483 7.05 -15.52 11.26
C TRP A 483 5.66 -15.60 11.91
N LEU A 484 5.24 -16.79 12.34
CA LEU A 484 3.89 -16.96 12.90
C LEU A 484 3.67 -16.17 14.19
N ASN A 485 4.70 -16.01 15.02
CA ASN A 485 4.61 -15.22 16.25
C ASN A 485 4.45 -13.71 16.00
N GLU A 486 4.98 -13.18 14.89
CA GLU A 486 4.77 -11.78 14.47
C GLU A 486 3.30 -11.51 14.09
N LEU A 487 2.55 -12.57 13.79
CA LEU A 487 1.12 -12.51 13.49
C LEU A 487 0.24 -12.92 14.68
N ASP A 488 0.82 -13.13 15.88
CA ASP A 488 0.15 -13.74 17.03
C ASP A 488 -0.64 -15.02 16.64
N ILE A 489 -0.01 -15.88 15.83
CA ILE A 489 -0.59 -17.18 15.46
C ILE A 489 -0.11 -18.24 16.43
N LYS A 490 -1.07 -18.90 17.06
CA LYS A 490 -0.89 -19.96 18.05
C LYS A 490 -1.32 -21.30 17.45
N LEU A 491 -0.95 -22.41 18.08
CA LEU A 491 -1.36 -23.75 17.63
C LEU A 491 -2.87 -23.96 17.64
N GLN A 492 -3.58 -23.34 18.58
CA GLN A 492 -5.04 -23.32 18.64
C GLN A 492 -5.70 -22.65 17.41
N ASP A 493 -4.96 -21.80 16.70
CA ASP A 493 -5.44 -21.19 15.46
C ASP A 493 -5.28 -22.15 14.26
N LEU A 494 -4.38 -23.14 14.35
CA LEU A 494 -4.03 -24.05 13.26
C LEU A 494 -4.68 -25.43 13.37
N LEU A 495 -4.96 -25.87 14.61
CA LEU A 495 -5.50 -27.18 14.92
C LEU A 495 -6.99 -27.10 15.29
N PRO A 496 -7.78 -28.16 15.01
CA PRO A 496 -9.19 -28.18 15.35
C PRO A 496 -9.41 -28.18 16.88
N ALA A 497 -10.56 -27.69 17.33
CA ALA A 497 -10.88 -27.56 18.75
C ALA A 497 -10.77 -28.90 19.50
N GLU A 498 -11.15 -30.00 18.86
CA GLU A 498 -11.08 -31.36 19.39
C GLU A 498 -9.64 -31.83 19.63
N ALA A 499 -8.66 -31.29 18.90
CA ALA A 499 -7.25 -31.55 19.15
C ALA A 499 -6.72 -30.73 20.33
N MET A 500 -7.30 -29.55 20.59
CA MET A 500 -6.88 -28.65 21.65
C MET A 500 -7.55 -28.91 23.00
N GLN A 501 -8.80 -29.40 23.00
CA GLN A 501 -9.64 -29.58 24.20
C GLN A 501 -9.63 -31.02 24.75
N ARG A 502 -8.60 -31.81 24.46
CA ARG A 502 -8.49 -33.18 24.99
C ARG A 502 -8.32 -33.16 26.52
N PRO A 503 -8.79 -34.19 27.25
CA PRO A 503 -8.50 -34.34 28.67
C PRO A 503 -6.98 -34.29 28.92
N GLY A 504 -6.51 -33.30 29.68
CA GLY A 504 -5.07 -33.02 29.89
C GLY A 504 -4.50 -31.83 29.10
N GLY A 505 -5.29 -31.18 28.25
CA GLY A 505 -4.88 -30.04 27.42
C GLY A 505 -4.28 -30.45 26.06
N SER A 506 -3.84 -29.47 25.27
CA SER A 506 -3.16 -29.76 24.01
C SER A 506 -1.73 -30.26 24.30
N HIS A 507 -1.46 -31.53 24.03
CA HIS A 507 -0.10 -32.10 24.03
C HIS A 507 0.77 -31.58 22.88
N PHE A 508 0.29 -30.58 22.13
CA PHE A 508 0.98 -29.99 20.99
C PHE A 508 1.50 -28.61 21.35
N LYS A 509 2.77 -28.36 21.06
CA LYS A 509 3.38 -27.03 21.15
C LYS A 509 4.27 -26.76 19.94
N PHE A 510 4.52 -25.49 19.65
CA PHE A 510 5.54 -25.16 18.67
C PHE A 510 6.90 -25.55 19.25
N TYR A 511 7.74 -26.19 18.43
CA TYR A 511 9.08 -26.58 18.85
C TYR A 511 9.97 -25.35 19.16
N HIS A 512 9.70 -24.22 18.51
CA HIS A 512 10.38 -22.95 18.70
C HIS A 512 9.37 -21.82 18.91
N GLU A 513 9.71 -20.78 19.67
CA GLU A 513 8.83 -19.64 20.00
C GLU A 513 8.28 -18.91 18.76
N ARG A 514 9.02 -18.95 17.65
CA ARG A 514 8.61 -18.35 16.36
C ARG A 514 7.51 -19.13 15.65
N GLY A 515 7.22 -20.36 16.08
CA GLY A 515 6.21 -21.27 15.54
C GLY A 515 6.55 -21.91 14.18
N GLY A 516 6.97 -21.07 13.23
CA GLY A 516 7.17 -21.41 11.83
C GLY A 516 7.01 -20.17 10.98
N LYS A 517 6.84 -20.36 9.68
CA LYS A 517 6.65 -19.24 8.75
C LYS A 517 5.39 -19.39 7.92
N LEU A 518 4.74 -18.26 7.69
CA LEU A 518 3.75 -18.07 6.65
C LEU A 518 4.44 -17.52 5.41
N LEU A 519 4.27 -18.21 4.29
CA LEU A 519 4.61 -17.71 2.97
C LEU A 519 3.29 -17.40 2.25
N PHE A 520 3.15 -16.20 1.70
CA PHE A 520 2.00 -15.89 0.85
C PHE A 520 2.40 -15.22 -0.45
N LYS A 521 1.54 -15.40 -1.45
CA LYS A 521 1.63 -14.76 -2.75
C LYS A 521 0.21 -14.43 -3.24
N ARG A 522 -0.02 -13.19 -3.63
CA ARG A 522 -1.25 -12.73 -4.28
C ARG A 522 -0.90 -12.17 -5.65
N GLU A 523 -1.64 -12.61 -6.66
CA GLU A 523 -1.51 -12.15 -8.05
C GLU A 523 -2.88 -11.68 -8.54
N GLN A 524 -2.93 -10.51 -9.17
CA GLN A 524 -4.13 -9.98 -9.82
C GLN A 524 -3.76 -9.55 -11.24
N TRP A 525 -4.52 -10.04 -12.22
CA TRP A 525 -4.41 -9.64 -13.61
C TRP A 525 -5.51 -8.65 -13.91
N VAL A 526 -5.15 -7.39 -14.04
CA VAL A 526 -6.08 -6.26 -14.08
C VAL A 526 -6.20 -5.74 -15.51
N GLU A 527 -7.37 -5.88 -16.13
CA GLU A 527 -7.61 -5.43 -17.50
C GLU A 527 -7.29 -3.94 -17.67
N VAL A 528 -6.48 -3.63 -18.68
CA VAL A 528 -5.94 -2.29 -18.90
C VAL A 528 -7.05 -1.26 -19.11
N ALA A 529 -8.10 -1.64 -19.85
CA ALA A 529 -9.18 -0.78 -20.30
C ALA A 529 -10.25 -0.50 -19.23
N THR A 530 -10.53 -1.46 -18.36
CA THR A 530 -11.67 -1.39 -17.41
C THR A 530 -11.22 -1.29 -15.95
N GLY A 531 -9.98 -1.69 -15.66
CA GLY A 531 -9.50 -1.88 -14.30
C GLY A 531 -10.09 -3.11 -13.60
N HIS A 532 -10.86 -3.96 -14.30
CA HIS A 532 -11.42 -5.18 -13.73
C HIS A 532 -10.35 -6.24 -13.54
N VAL A 533 -10.46 -7.03 -12.48
CA VAL A 533 -9.60 -8.19 -12.28
C VAL A 533 -10.11 -9.32 -13.16
N VAL A 534 -9.37 -9.68 -14.21
CA VAL A 534 -9.69 -10.82 -15.08
C VAL A 534 -9.37 -12.14 -14.37
N LYS A 535 -8.31 -12.14 -13.57
CA LYS A 535 -7.91 -13.30 -12.79
C LYS A 535 -7.29 -12.85 -11.49
N ALA A 536 -7.57 -13.58 -10.42
CA ALA A 536 -6.93 -13.42 -9.14
C ALA A 536 -6.45 -14.77 -8.63
N ARG A 537 -5.30 -14.79 -7.97
CA ARG A 537 -4.77 -15.98 -7.31
C ARG A 537 -4.16 -15.60 -5.97
N THR A 538 -4.68 -16.18 -4.90
CA THR A 538 -4.12 -16.10 -3.55
C THR A 538 -3.53 -17.45 -3.20
N GLN A 539 -2.27 -17.47 -2.79
CA GLN A 539 -1.56 -18.66 -2.31
C GLN A 539 -1.02 -18.37 -0.93
N SER A 540 -1.25 -19.27 0.01
CA SER A 540 -0.68 -19.20 1.35
C SER A 540 -0.19 -20.57 1.79
N ARG A 541 0.94 -20.60 2.51
CA ARG A 541 1.54 -21.82 3.03
C ARG A 541 2.15 -21.57 4.39
N ILE A 542 1.79 -22.42 5.35
CA ILE A 542 2.51 -22.52 6.62
C ILE A 542 3.55 -23.62 6.51
N LEU A 543 4.72 -23.37 7.09
CA LEU A 543 5.72 -24.37 7.40
C LEU A 543 6.12 -24.22 8.87
N ALA A 544 5.78 -25.20 9.70
CA ALA A 544 5.96 -25.15 11.16
C ALA A 544 6.50 -26.48 11.71
N TRP A 545 7.11 -26.44 12.89
CA TRP A 545 7.52 -27.62 13.64
C TRP A 545 6.66 -27.73 14.89
N VAL A 546 5.77 -28.71 14.88
CA VAL A 546 4.81 -28.98 15.96
C VAL A 546 5.29 -30.20 16.72
N GLN A 547 5.68 -29.99 17.97
CA GLN A 547 6.10 -31.05 18.88
C GLN A 547 4.89 -31.61 19.62
N ASP A 548 4.80 -32.94 19.70
CA ASP A 548 4.02 -33.67 20.70
C ASP A 548 4.86 -33.81 21.97
N ASP A 549 4.46 -33.15 23.06
CA ASP A 549 5.23 -33.12 24.31
C ASP A 549 5.25 -34.45 25.07
N ARG A 550 4.42 -35.42 24.66
CA ARG A 550 4.44 -36.80 25.16
C ARG A 550 5.56 -37.63 24.54
N LYS A 551 6.14 -37.18 23.43
CA LYS A 551 7.25 -37.86 22.72
C LYS A 551 8.57 -37.12 22.99
N PRO A 552 9.68 -37.84 23.22
CA PRO A 552 10.98 -37.20 23.32
C PRO A 552 11.36 -36.52 22.00
N VAL A 553 12.08 -35.41 22.09
CA VAL A 553 12.63 -34.73 20.90
C VAL A 553 13.73 -35.61 20.31
N ALA A 554 13.61 -35.95 19.02
CA ALA A 554 14.63 -36.75 18.34
C ALA A 554 16.01 -36.07 18.32
N ALA A 555 17.07 -36.88 18.35
CA ALA A 555 18.44 -36.38 18.41
C ALA A 555 18.94 -35.80 17.07
N SER A 556 18.52 -36.38 15.94
CA SER A 556 18.93 -35.94 14.60
C SER A 556 17.93 -34.94 14.00
N ASN A 557 18.41 -34.00 13.19
CA ASN A 557 17.52 -33.05 12.51
C ASN A 557 16.56 -33.74 11.53
N ALA A 558 17.02 -34.78 10.84
CA ALA A 558 16.18 -35.55 9.91
C ALA A 558 15.00 -36.23 10.64
N ASP A 559 15.25 -36.76 11.84
CA ASP A 559 14.18 -37.35 12.64
C ASP A 559 13.26 -36.27 13.24
N LYS A 560 13.81 -35.13 13.69
CA LYS A 560 12.98 -33.99 14.12
C LYS A 560 12.04 -33.52 13.02
N ASP A 561 12.53 -33.41 11.78
CA ASP A 561 11.69 -33.02 10.64
C ASP A 561 10.60 -34.07 10.40
N ASN A 562 10.94 -35.35 10.39
CA ASN A 562 9.94 -36.42 10.26
C ASN A 562 8.90 -36.45 11.39
N ASP A 563 9.30 -36.09 12.61
CA ASP A 563 8.44 -36.21 13.79
C ASP A 563 7.61 -34.93 14.05
N MET A 564 8.02 -33.78 13.50
CA MET A 564 7.44 -32.49 13.90
C MET A 564 7.04 -31.58 12.74
N ILE A 565 7.59 -31.74 11.52
CA ILE A 565 7.29 -30.79 10.44
C ILE A 565 5.82 -30.89 10.01
N MET A 566 5.21 -29.74 9.78
CA MET A 566 3.86 -29.59 9.28
C MET A 566 3.87 -28.51 8.21
N SER A 567 3.40 -28.85 7.00
CA SER A 567 3.11 -27.87 5.97
C SER A 567 1.64 -27.90 5.57
N LEU A 568 1.01 -26.73 5.61
CA LEU A 568 -0.38 -26.51 5.24
C LEU A 568 -0.39 -25.49 4.10
N ALA A 569 -0.78 -25.89 2.90
CA ALA A 569 -0.82 -25.03 1.73
C ALA A 569 -2.25 -24.88 1.21
N GLN A 570 -2.58 -23.68 0.76
CA GLN A 570 -3.86 -23.36 0.16
C GLN A 570 -3.70 -22.39 -1.01
N ILE A 571 -4.50 -22.58 -2.05
CA ILE A 571 -4.62 -21.71 -3.22
C ILE A 571 -6.09 -21.46 -3.48
N VAL A 572 -6.45 -20.18 -3.68
CA VAL A 572 -7.76 -19.76 -4.19
C VAL A 572 -7.53 -19.00 -5.48
N THR A 573 -8.20 -19.40 -6.55
CA THR A 573 -8.17 -18.73 -7.86
C THR A 573 -9.58 -18.27 -8.21
N LEU A 574 -9.71 -17.02 -8.63
CA LEU A 574 -10.95 -16.46 -9.18
C LEU A 574 -10.67 -16.07 -10.64
N ASP A 575 -11.37 -16.67 -11.59
CA ASP A 575 -11.17 -16.45 -13.03
C ASP A 575 -12.46 -15.87 -13.63
N LEU A 576 -12.36 -14.72 -14.29
CA LEU A 576 -13.49 -14.03 -14.91
C LEU A 576 -13.85 -14.76 -16.21
N ASN A 577 -15.10 -15.22 -16.30
CA ASN A 577 -15.62 -15.95 -17.46
C ASN A 577 -15.76 -15.08 -18.72
#